data_AF-A0A7S0CPS6-F1
#
_entry.id   AF-A0A7S0CPS6-F1
#
_cell.length_a   1.000
_cell.length_b   1.000
_cell.length_c   1.000
_cell.angle_alpha   90.00
_cell.angle_beta   90.00
_cell.angle_gamma   90.00
#
_symmetry.space_group_name_H-M   'P 1'
#
loop_
_entity.id
_entity.type
_entity.pdbx_description
1 polymer ?
#
loop_
_entity_poly.entity_id
_entity_poly.type
_entity_poly.pdbx_seq_one_letter_code
_entity_poly.pdbx_strand_id
1 'polypeptide(L)'
;CAQGGCGACTVVVQTKEDGKVATKTVPSCLMPLTSASNASIITVEGLKKSACGTGCGGNPIQERMTAFHGTQCGFCTPGMVMQMWGGLKQNKADGGSNMTEK
;
A
#
# COMPACT_ATOMS: atom_id res chain seq x y z
N CYS A 1 6.50 0.06 -15.44
CA CYS A 1 7.38 0.99 -16.18
C CYS A 1 8.83 1.04 -15.65
N ALA A 2 9.12 0.55 -14.44
CA ALA A 2 10.49 0.54 -13.87
C ALA A 2 11.16 1.92 -13.68
N GLN A 3 10.37 2.99 -13.72
CA GLN A 3 10.83 4.38 -13.58
C GLN A 3 9.95 5.19 -12.62
N GLY A 4 9.19 4.52 -11.75
CA GLY A 4 8.33 5.15 -10.73
C GLY A 4 6.99 5.71 -11.22
N GLY A 5 6.85 6.07 -12.50
CA GLY A 5 5.67 6.81 -12.97
C GLY A 5 4.32 6.07 -12.94
N CYS A 6 4.28 4.74 -13.09
CA CYS A 6 3.01 4.01 -13.23
C CYS A 6 2.35 3.59 -11.90
N GLY A 7 3.08 3.61 -10.79
CA GLY A 7 2.57 3.18 -9.48
C GLY A 7 2.16 1.70 -9.34
N ALA A 8 2.25 0.87 -10.39
CA ALA A 8 1.84 -0.54 -10.32
C ALA A 8 2.66 -1.36 -9.29
N CYS A 9 3.91 -0.97 -9.06
CA CYS A 9 4.83 -1.58 -8.11
C CYS A 9 4.81 -0.92 -6.72
N THR A 10 3.75 -0.20 -6.34
CA THR A 10 3.70 0.44 -5.03
C THR A 10 3.64 -0.60 -3.91
N VAL A 11 4.52 -0.42 -2.93
CA VAL A 11 4.51 -1.13 -1.64
C VAL A 11 4.49 -0.13 -0.50
N VAL A 12 4.14 -0.57 0.70
CA VAL A 12 4.23 0.27 1.90
C VAL A 12 5.44 -0.16 2.71
N VAL A 13 6.22 0.83 3.14
CA VAL A 13 7.40 0.66 3.97
C VAL A 13 7.13 1.33 5.31
N GLN A 14 7.35 0.57 6.38
CA GLN A 14 7.28 1.08 7.75
C GLN A 14 8.65 1.02 8.41
N THR A 15 9.10 2.16 8.91
CA THR A 15 10.34 2.30 9.68
C THR A 15 10.00 2.74 11.11
N LYS A 16 10.89 2.45 12.05
CA LYS A 16 10.82 3.01 13.40
C LYS A 16 11.74 4.21 13.48
N GLU A 17 11.16 5.38 13.69
CA GLU A 17 11.86 6.66 13.84
C GLU A 17 11.41 7.26 15.19
N ASP A 18 12.35 7.51 16.11
CA ASP A 18 12.08 8.09 17.44
C ASP A 18 10.98 7.38 18.25
N GLY A 19 10.94 6.05 18.19
CA GLY A 19 9.93 5.23 18.86
C GLY A 19 8.54 5.27 18.21
N LYS A 20 8.36 6.03 17.13
CA LYS A 20 7.15 6.09 16.31
C LYS A 20 7.30 5.28 15.04
N VAL A 21 6.19 4.77 14.51
CA VAL A 21 6.17 4.05 13.24
C VAL A 21 5.89 5.04 12.12
N ALA A 22 6.92 5.37 11.33
CA ALA A 22 6.77 6.14 10.11
C ALA A 22 6.29 5.21 9.00
N THR A 23 5.22 5.59 8.29
CA THR A 23 4.66 4.83 7.18
C THR A 23 4.83 5.61 5.88
N LYS A 24 5.37 4.99 4.83
CA LYS A 24 5.55 5.61 3.51
C LYS A 24 5.15 4.63 2.40
N THR A 25 4.50 5.12 1.35
CA THR A 25 4.32 4.36 0.11
C THR A 25 5.48 4.64 -0.82
N VAL A 26 6.02 3.60 -1.45
CA VAL A 26 7.19 3.72 -2.33
C VAL A 26 7.03 2.84 -3.58
N PRO A 27 7.50 3.29 -4.75
CA PRO A 27 7.61 2.43 -5.92
C PRO A 27 8.76 1.45 -5.71
N SER A 28 8.45 0.15 -5.55
CA SER A 28 9.48 -0.86 -5.26
C SER A 28 10.52 -0.98 -6.37
N CYS A 29 10.17 -0.68 -7.62
CA CYS A 29 11.10 -0.70 -8.75
C CYS A 29 12.25 0.31 -8.64
N LEU A 30 12.14 1.33 -7.79
CA LEU A 30 13.19 2.33 -7.55
C LEU A 30 13.83 2.22 -6.17
N MET A 31 13.37 1.29 -5.32
CA MET A 31 13.88 1.13 -3.96
C MET A 31 15.04 0.12 -3.96
N PRO A 32 16.28 0.53 -3.65
CA PRO A 32 17.38 -0.41 -3.48
C PRO A 32 17.12 -1.33 -2.30
N LEU A 33 17.50 -2.61 -2.42
CA LEU A 33 17.31 -3.59 -1.35
C LEU A 33 18.00 -3.17 -0.03
N THR A 34 19.14 -2.48 -0.11
CA THR A 34 19.86 -1.97 1.06
C THR A 34 19.05 -0.95 1.86
N SER A 35 18.14 -0.20 1.21
CA SER A 35 17.23 0.75 1.86
C SER A 35 16.09 0.07 2.62
N ALA A 36 15.89 -1.24 2.42
CA ALA A 36 14.89 -2.02 3.15
C ALA A 36 15.41 -2.54 4.51
N SER A 37 16.70 -2.32 4.82
CA SER A 37 17.28 -2.75 6.09
C SER A 37 16.50 -2.16 7.27
N ASN A 38 16.12 -3.01 8.24
CA ASN A 38 15.31 -2.64 9.41
C ASN A 38 13.93 -2.03 9.09
N ALA A 39 13.43 -2.19 7.87
CA ALA A 39 12.10 -1.76 7.47
C ALA A 39 11.13 -2.94 7.34
N SER A 40 9.86 -2.71 7.69
CA SER A 40 8.78 -3.67 7.43
C SER A 40 8.14 -3.34 6.08
N ILE A 41 8.26 -4.24 5.12
CA ILE A 41 7.64 -4.11 3.79
C ILE A 41 6.28 -4.83 3.82
N ILE A 42 5.22 -4.09 3.46
CA ILE A 42 3.89 -4.64 3.27
C ILE A 42 3.54 -4.57 1.77
N THR A 43 3.09 -5.70 1.23
CA THR A 43 2.58 -5.83 -0.15
C THR A 43 1.07 -6.06 -0.14
N VAL A 44 0.46 -6.15 -1.33
CA VAL A 44 -0.99 -6.34 -1.48
C VAL A 44 -1.49 -7.64 -0.85
N GLU A 45 -0.66 -8.68 -0.84
CA GLU A 45 -0.95 -9.99 -0.24
C GLU A 45 -1.02 -9.89 1.28
N GLY A 46 -0.17 -9.04 1.88
CA GLY A 46 -0.14 -8.79 3.32
C GLY A 46 -1.40 -8.11 3.87
N LEU A 47 -2.30 -7.62 3.01
CA LEU A 47 -3.57 -7.02 3.41
C LEU A 47 -4.69 -8.04 3.65
N LYS A 48 -4.51 -9.30 3.24
CA LYS A 48 -5.50 -10.36 3.42
C LYS A 48 -5.56 -10.79 4.89
N LYS A 49 -6.77 -11.06 5.42
CA LYS A 49 -6.91 -11.67 6.75
C LYS A 49 -6.40 -13.11 6.73
N SER A 50 -5.42 -13.42 7.57
CA SER A 50 -4.72 -14.70 7.64
C SER A 50 -5.59 -15.90 8.10
N ALA A 51 -6.84 -15.67 8.52
CA ALA A 51 -7.62 -16.64 9.28
C ALA A 51 -8.67 -17.42 8.47
N CYS A 52 -8.77 -17.25 7.16
CA CYS A 52 -9.89 -17.83 6.43
C CYS A 52 -9.44 -18.12 4.98
N GLY A 53 -9.71 -19.35 4.53
CA GLY A 53 -9.22 -19.91 3.27
C GLY A 53 -9.76 -19.25 1.99
N THR A 54 -9.94 -20.04 0.93
CA THR A 54 -10.41 -19.57 -0.38
C THR A 54 -11.78 -18.90 -0.25
N GLY A 55 -11.84 -17.58 -0.44
CA GLY A 55 -13.10 -16.80 -0.47
C GLY A 55 -13.30 -15.78 0.64
N CYS A 56 -12.29 -15.53 1.48
CA CYS A 56 -12.48 -14.64 2.63
C CYS A 56 -12.16 -13.17 2.27
N GLY A 57 -13.05 -12.29 2.72
CA GLY A 57 -13.11 -10.87 2.39
C GLY A 57 -11.75 -10.19 2.41
N GLY A 58 -11.46 -9.46 1.33
CA GLY A 58 -10.26 -8.65 1.22
C GLY A 58 -10.23 -7.55 2.28
N ASN A 59 -9.15 -6.78 2.31
CA ASN A 59 -9.21 -5.50 2.98
C ASN A 59 -10.40 -4.68 2.40
N PRO A 60 -11.10 -3.84 3.19
CA PRO A 60 -12.21 -3.03 2.67
C PRO A 60 -11.90 -2.24 1.39
N ILE A 61 -10.63 -1.88 1.17
CA ILE A 61 -10.16 -1.24 -0.07
C ILE A 61 -10.25 -2.21 -1.25
N GLN A 62 -9.80 -3.46 -1.08
CA GLN A 62 -9.86 -4.49 -2.11
C GLN A 62 -11.32 -4.84 -2.45
N GLU A 63 -12.16 -4.99 -1.43
CA GLU A 63 -13.59 -5.28 -1.60
C GLU A 63 -14.31 -4.15 -2.36
N ARG A 64 -14.06 -2.89 -1.99
CA ARG A 64 -14.64 -1.73 -2.67
C ARG A 64 -14.14 -1.59 -4.09
N MET A 65 -12.87 -1.87 -4.36
CA MET A 65 -12.32 -1.81 -5.71
C MET A 65 -13.04 -2.78 -6.64
N THR A 66 -13.36 -3.98 -6.18
CA THR A 66 -14.15 -4.95 -6.96
C THR A 66 -15.62 -4.57 -7.04
N ALA A 67 -16.23 -4.16 -5.92
CA ALA A 67 -17.66 -3.84 -5.85
C ALA A 67 -18.08 -2.63 -6.71
N PHE A 68 -17.18 -1.65 -6.87
CA PHE A 68 -17.44 -0.42 -7.62
C PHE A 68 -16.79 -0.41 -9.01
N HIS A 69 -16.49 -1.58 -9.58
CA HIS A 69 -15.87 -1.71 -10.91
C HIS A 69 -14.55 -0.91 -11.06
N GLY A 70 -13.80 -0.75 -9.96
CA GLY A 70 -12.51 -0.05 -9.94
C GLY A 70 -11.35 -0.83 -10.54
N THR A 71 -11.62 -2.00 -11.14
CA THR A 71 -10.63 -2.83 -11.81
C THR A 71 -11.17 -3.36 -13.14
N GLN A 72 -10.33 -3.37 -14.17
CA GLN A 72 -10.61 -3.96 -15.48
C GLN A 72 -9.67 -5.14 -15.75
N CYS A 73 -8.47 -4.87 -16.30
CA CYS A 73 -7.45 -5.89 -16.52
C CYS A 73 -6.69 -6.30 -15.25
N GLY A 74 -6.89 -5.60 -14.13
CA GLY A 74 -6.28 -5.92 -12.84
C GLY A 74 -4.83 -5.47 -12.63
N PHE A 75 -4.09 -5.12 -13.69
CA PHE A 75 -2.64 -4.90 -13.60
C PHE A 75 -2.24 -3.76 -12.63
N CYS A 76 -2.95 -2.64 -12.65
CA CYS A 76 -2.66 -1.50 -11.77
C CYS A 76 -3.30 -1.63 -10.38
N THR A 77 -4.20 -2.58 -10.18
CA THR A 77 -5.02 -2.69 -8.98
C THR A 77 -4.19 -2.87 -7.70
N PRO A 78 -3.15 -3.73 -7.65
CA PRO A 78 -2.29 -3.84 -6.47
C PRO A 78 -1.67 -2.50 -6.05
N GLY A 79 -1.12 -1.76 -7.01
CA GLY A 79 -0.49 -0.46 -6.76
C GLY A 79 -1.47 0.57 -6.21
N MET A 80 -2.67 0.68 -6.80
CA MET A 80 -3.72 1.58 -6.33
C MET A 80 -4.20 1.22 -4.92
N VAL A 81 -4.41 -0.07 -4.63
CA VAL A 81 -4.79 -0.55 -3.30
C VAL A 81 -3.74 -0.17 -2.26
N MET A 82 -2.46 -0.34 -2.57
CA MET A 82 -1.35 0.00 -1.67
C MET A 82 -1.23 1.51 -1.44
N GLN A 83 -1.46 2.34 -2.47
CA GLN A 83 -1.50 3.80 -2.33
C GLN A 83 -2.63 4.23 -1.38
N MET A 84 -3.85 3.73 -1.57
CA MET A 84 -5.00 4.05 -0.72
C MET A 84 -4.76 3.59 0.73
N TRP A 85 -4.23 2.38 0.91
CA TRP A 85 -3.98 1.83 2.24
C TRP A 85 -2.90 2.60 2.99
N GLY A 86 -1.78 2.90 2.31
CA GLY A 86 -0.69 3.69 2.88
C GLY A 86 -1.12 5.11 3.24
N GLY A 87 -1.86 5.78 2.35
CA GLY A 87 -2.40 7.12 2.61
C GLY A 87 -3.36 7.14 3.81
N LEU A 88 -4.24 6.15 3.95
CA LEU A 88 -5.11 6.02 5.12
C LEU A 88 -4.34 5.77 6.42
N LYS A 89 -3.20 5.08 6.36
CA LYS A 89 -2.33 4.86 7.52
C LYS A 89 -1.59 6.15 7.93
N GLN A 90 -1.10 6.91 6.95
CA GLN A 90 -0.46 8.21 7.17
C GLN A 90 -1.44 9.23 7.75
N ASN A 91 -2.62 9.41 7.14
CA ASN A 91 -3.64 10.34 7.63
C ASN A 91 -4.08 10.05 9.08
N LYS A 92 -4.14 8.77 9.47
CA LYS A 92 -4.41 8.40 10.87
C LYS A 92 -3.28 8.78 11.82
N ALA A 93 -2.03 8.75 11.36
CA ALA A 93 -0.88 9.19 12.16
C ALA A 93 -0.81 10.73 12.26
N ASP A 94 -1.23 11.43 11.20
CA ASP A 94 -1.10 12.89 11.07
C ASP A 94 -2.34 13.68 11.53
N GLY A 95 -3.37 13.01 12.08
CA GLY A 95 -4.56 13.69 12.64
C GLY A 95 -5.61 14.14 11.61
N GLY A 96 -5.60 13.58 10.40
CA GLY A 96 -6.65 13.80 9.39
C GLY A 96 -6.40 14.93 8.40
N SER A 97 -5.15 15.22 8.04
CA SER A 97 -4.85 16.05 6.88
C SER A 97 -5.34 15.38 5.59
N ASN A 98 -5.81 16.21 4.65
CA ASN A 98 -6.32 15.75 3.36
C ASN A 98 -5.24 14.99 2.58
N MET A 99 -5.67 14.01 1.79
CA MET A 99 -4.87 13.36 0.74
C MET A 99 -4.58 14.40 -0.37
N THR A 100 -3.83 15.45 -0.07
CA THR A 100 -3.53 16.54 -1.00
C THR A 100 -2.42 16.15 -1.96
N GLU A 101 -2.64 16.58 -3.20
CA GLU A 101 -1.72 16.59 -4.33
C GLU A 101 -0.28 16.93 -3.92
N LYS A 102 0.65 16.12 -4.43
CA LYS A 102 2.02 16.58 -4.70
C LYS A 102 2.04 17.24 -6.07
#